data_AF-A0A7K2WX51-F1
#
_entry.id   AF-A0A7K2WX51-F1
#
_cell.length_a   1.000
_cell.length_b   1.000
_cell.length_c   1.000
_cell.angle_alpha   90.00
_cell.angle_beta   90.00
_cell.angle_gamma   90.00
#
_symmetry.space_group_name_H-M   'P 1'
#
loop_
_entity.id
_entity.type
_entity.pdbx_description
1 polymer ?
#
loop_
_entity_poly.entity_id
_entity_poly.type
_entity_poly.pdbx_seq_one_letter_code
_entity_poly.pdbx_strand_id
1 'polypeptide(L)'
;MAELHDLTALEQGAAIAGGELSSVALTDHYLDRIDRFDRKDTSLGAYLTVTADLAREQAAGADRDTAAARRDGTRLSPLHGVPLAVKDLVQVADVRFTAGSRAFADRIGDLDDHVVTRLRAAGTVLLGKTNLPEFALPCYTENRLGPPTRNPWDPERSPGGSSGGSAAAVAAGLAPLAHGTDAGGS
;
A
#
# COMPACT_ATOMS: atom_id res chain seq x y z
N MET A 1 14.02 10.15 18.11
CA MET A 1 13.96 10.78 16.77
C MET A 1 12.69 10.27 16.12
N ALA A 2 12.02 11.06 15.28
CA ALA A 2 10.86 10.56 14.54
C ALA A 2 11.33 9.47 13.57
N GLU A 3 10.61 8.36 13.51
CA GLU A 3 10.87 7.29 12.57
C GLU A 3 10.28 7.64 11.19
N LEU A 4 10.74 6.98 10.12
CA LEU A 4 10.27 7.29 8.75
C LEU A 4 8.74 7.18 8.60
N HIS A 5 8.11 6.28 9.35
CA HIS A 5 6.66 6.05 9.33
C HIS A 5 5.86 7.01 10.22
N ASP A 6 6.52 7.85 11.02
CA ASP A 6 5.87 8.93 11.78
C ASP A 6 5.68 10.19 10.91
N LEU A 7 6.41 10.29 9.79
CA LEU A 7 6.26 11.35 8.81
C LEU A 7 4.98 11.16 8.01
N THR A 8 4.29 12.24 7.69
CA THR A 8 3.19 12.24 6.72
C THR A 8 3.71 11.88 5.32
N ALA A 9 2.82 11.37 4.46
CA ALA A 9 3.17 11.09 3.06
C ALA A 9 3.75 12.31 2.31
N LEU A 10 3.29 13.52 2.64
CA LEU A 10 3.79 14.76 2.03
C LEU A 10 5.18 15.13 2.55
N GLU A 11 5.48 14.91 3.83
CA GLU A 11 6.82 15.10 4.39
C GLU A 11 7.81 14.09 3.80
N GLN A 12 7.38 12.83 3.66
CA GLN A 12 8.17 11.80 2.98
C GLN A 12 8.46 12.18 1.53
N GLY A 13 7.44 12.61 0.77
CA GLY A 13 7.62 13.05 -0.61
C GLY A 13 8.52 14.28 -0.73
N ALA A 14 8.43 15.22 0.20
CA ALA A 14 9.31 16.38 0.25
C ALA A 14 10.78 15.98 0.54
N ALA A 15 10.99 15.06 1.49
CA ALA A 15 12.33 14.54 1.81
C ALA A 15 12.94 13.78 0.62
N ILE A 16 12.14 13.01 -0.12
CA ILE A 16 12.58 12.36 -1.37
C ILE A 16 12.94 13.40 -2.42
N ALA A 17 12.06 14.37 -2.68
CA ALA A 17 12.32 15.42 -3.66
C ALA A 17 13.58 16.25 -3.33
N GLY A 18 13.85 16.50 -2.05
CA GLY A 18 15.07 17.14 -1.55
C GLY A 18 16.32 16.26 -1.60
N GLY A 19 16.14 14.94 -1.75
CA GLY A 19 17.18 13.91 -1.67
C GLY A 19 17.75 13.69 -0.27
N GLU A 20 16.98 14.03 0.75
CA GLU A 20 17.25 13.72 2.16
C GLU A 20 16.90 12.25 2.47
N LEU A 21 15.96 11.69 1.70
CA LEU A 21 15.48 10.32 1.81
C LEU A 21 15.47 9.66 0.42
N SER A 22 15.88 8.39 0.35
CA SER A 22 15.70 7.58 -0.86
C SER A 22 14.34 6.89 -0.84
N SER A 23 13.67 6.83 -1.99
CA SER A 23 12.44 6.05 -2.18
C SER A 23 12.69 4.57 -1.90
N VAL A 24 13.84 4.01 -2.28
CA VAL A 24 14.21 2.62 -1.97
C VAL A 24 14.32 2.43 -0.46
N ALA A 25 15.03 3.32 0.25
CA ALA A 25 15.17 3.23 1.70
C ALA A 25 13.82 3.32 2.44
N LEU A 26 12.92 4.21 1.99
CA LEU A 26 11.57 4.32 2.54
C LEU A 26 10.72 3.07 2.22
N THR A 27 10.86 2.52 1.02
CA THR A 27 10.14 1.32 0.60
C THR A 27 10.58 0.11 1.41
N ASP A 28 11.89 -0.10 1.57
CA ASP A 28 12.44 -1.18 2.38
C ASP A 28 12.00 -1.07 3.84
N HIS A 29 12.00 0.15 4.40
CA HIS A 29 11.46 0.41 5.73
C HIS A 29 10.01 -0.08 5.90
N TYR A 30 9.13 0.20 4.92
CA TYR A 30 7.75 -0.28 4.97
C TYR A 30 7.64 -1.79 4.74
N LEU A 31 8.42 -2.36 3.82
CA LEU A 31 8.43 -3.82 3.59
C LEU A 31 8.87 -4.59 4.84
N ASP A 32 9.89 -4.10 5.55
CA ASP A 32 10.36 -4.69 6.81
C ASP A 32 9.28 -4.63 7.90
N ARG A 33 8.57 -3.49 7.98
CA ARG A 33 7.43 -3.35 8.91
C ARG A 33 6.28 -4.28 8.55
N ILE A 34 5.96 -4.43 7.26
CA ILE A 34 4.93 -5.37 6.80
C ILE A 34 5.31 -6.80 7.19
N ASP A 35 6.55 -7.23 6.91
CA ASP A 35 7.02 -8.55 7.28
C ASP A 35 6.91 -8.79 8.81
N ARG A 36 7.33 -7.80 9.61
CA ARG A 36 7.28 -7.90 11.06
C ARG A 36 5.85 -7.95 11.61
N PHE A 37 5.01 -6.98 11.29
CA PHE A 37 3.71 -6.80 11.96
C PHE A 37 2.55 -7.48 11.25
N ASP A 38 2.64 -7.68 9.93
CA ASP A 38 1.57 -8.31 9.14
C ASP A 38 1.78 -9.82 8.97
N ARG A 39 3.04 -10.30 8.95
CA ARG A 39 3.36 -11.72 8.68
C ARG A 39 3.83 -12.50 9.89
N LYS A 40 4.56 -11.88 10.81
CA LYS A 40 5.26 -12.58 11.90
C LYS A 40 4.63 -12.32 13.27
N ASP A 41 4.86 -11.15 13.84
CA ASP A 41 4.67 -10.87 15.27
C ASP A 41 3.18 -10.79 15.65
N THR A 42 2.44 -9.87 15.00
CA THR A 42 1.04 -9.57 15.34
C THR A 42 0.06 -10.27 14.39
N SER A 43 0.50 -10.58 13.17
CA SER A 43 -0.34 -11.10 12.09
C SER A 43 -1.59 -10.24 11.85
N LEU A 44 -1.40 -8.93 11.66
CA LEU A 44 -2.50 -7.97 11.47
C LEU A 44 -3.43 -8.29 10.30
N GLY A 45 -2.99 -9.08 9.32
CA GLY A 45 -3.81 -9.51 8.18
C GLY A 45 -4.24 -8.37 7.26
N ALA A 46 -3.48 -7.28 7.22
CA ALA A 46 -3.72 -6.08 6.43
C ALA A 46 -3.44 -6.27 4.93
N TYR A 47 -2.51 -7.16 4.55
CA TYR A 47 -2.17 -7.42 3.14
C TYR A 47 -2.54 -8.84 2.69
N LEU A 48 -3.23 -8.94 1.54
CA LEU A 48 -3.37 -10.21 0.84
C LEU A 48 -2.15 -10.50 -0.03
N THR A 49 -1.62 -9.49 -0.70
CA THR A 49 -0.47 -9.63 -1.61
C THR A 49 0.54 -8.53 -1.27
N VAL A 50 1.80 -8.90 -1.02
CA VAL A 50 2.90 -7.93 -0.92
C VAL A 50 3.67 -8.00 -2.22
N THR A 51 3.95 -6.84 -2.82
CA THR A 51 4.62 -6.73 -4.13
C THR A 51 6.05 -6.26 -3.96
N ALA A 52 6.83 -6.93 -3.09
CA ALA A 52 8.15 -6.46 -2.65
C ALA A 52 9.12 -6.16 -3.81
N ASP A 53 9.21 -7.06 -4.80
CA ASP A 53 10.12 -6.88 -5.93
C ASP A 53 9.70 -5.71 -6.83
N LEU A 54 8.40 -5.64 -7.18
CA LEU A 54 7.83 -4.52 -7.93
C LEU A 54 7.99 -3.19 -7.16
N ALA A 55 7.77 -3.19 -5.85
CA ALA A 55 7.92 -2.00 -5.01
C ALA A 55 9.35 -1.46 -5.08
N ARG A 56 10.35 -2.34 -4.93
CA ARG A 56 11.76 -1.98 -5.04
C ARG A 56 12.14 -1.49 -6.43
N GLU A 57 11.62 -2.13 -7.48
CA GLU A 57 11.84 -1.69 -8.86
C GLU A 57 11.28 -0.27 -9.09
N GLN A 58 10.04 -0.02 -8.67
CA GLN A 58 9.39 1.28 -8.77
C GLN A 58 10.14 2.34 -7.96
N ALA A 59 10.57 2.01 -6.74
CA ALA A 59 11.32 2.91 -5.87
C ALA A 59 12.68 3.29 -6.49
N ALA A 60 13.40 2.32 -7.06
CA ALA A 60 14.65 2.58 -7.77
C ALA A 60 14.42 3.45 -9.01
N GLY A 61 13.29 3.29 -9.71
CA GLY A 61 12.85 4.20 -10.77
C GLY A 61 12.62 5.62 -10.25
N ALA A 62 11.87 5.75 -9.16
CA ALA A 62 11.56 7.03 -8.56
C ALA A 62 12.80 7.80 -8.10
N ASP A 63 13.82 7.11 -7.56
CA ASP A 63 15.10 7.70 -7.20
C ASP A 63 15.88 8.23 -8.43
N ARG A 64 15.87 7.50 -9.55
CA ARG A 64 16.47 7.95 -10.82
C ARG A 64 15.78 9.21 -11.35
N ASP A 65 14.45 9.21 -11.34
CA ASP A 65 13.64 10.34 -11.80
C ASP A 65 13.83 11.57 -10.91
N THR A 66 13.89 11.37 -9.59
CA THR A 66 14.18 12.42 -8.61
C THR A 66 15.55 13.04 -8.84
N ALA A 67 16.58 12.22 -9.07
CA ALA A 67 17.92 12.70 -9.37
C ALA A 67 17.96 13.50 -10.70
N ALA A 68 17.19 13.11 -11.71
CA ALA A 68 17.06 13.85 -12.97
C ALA A 68 16.33 15.19 -12.77
N ALA A 69 15.19 15.17 -12.10
CA ALA A 69 14.37 16.34 -11.79
C ALA A 69 15.15 17.42 -11.01
N ARG A 70 16.01 17.02 -10.08
CA ARG A 70 16.89 17.96 -9.34
C ARG A 70 17.96 18.61 -10.23
N ARG A 71 18.41 17.94 -11.29
CA ARG A 71 19.41 18.48 -12.22
C ARG A 71 18.79 19.46 -13.22
N ASP A 72 17.59 19.17 -13.70
CA ASP A 72 16.92 19.97 -14.74
C ASP A 72 15.91 21.00 -14.19
N GLY A 73 15.62 20.94 -12.89
CA GLY A 73 14.67 21.84 -12.22
C GLY A 73 13.21 21.47 -12.45
N THR A 74 12.92 20.27 -12.97
CA THR A 74 11.56 19.78 -13.17
C THR A 74 10.90 19.47 -11.84
N ARG A 75 9.62 19.79 -11.71
CA ARG A 75 8.83 19.47 -10.52
C ARG A 75 8.09 18.16 -10.71
N LEU A 76 8.37 17.19 -9.83
CA LEU A 76 7.64 15.94 -9.74
C LEU A 76 6.38 16.09 -8.87
N SER A 77 5.53 15.07 -8.91
CA SER A 77 4.38 14.95 -8.01
C SER A 77 4.81 15.04 -6.54
N PRO A 78 4.01 15.65 -5.64
CA PRO A 78 4.30 15.65 -4.20
C PRO A 78 4.35 14.24 -3.56
N LEU A 79 3.84 13.22 -4.25
CA LEU A 79 3.86 11.82 -3.81
C LEU A 79 4.83 10.95 -4.63
N HIS A 80 5.68 11.55 -5.47
CA HIS A 80 6.66 10.81 -6.25
C HIS A 80 7.63 10.04 -5.32
N GLY A 81 7.78 8.74 -5.56
CA GLY A 81 8.59 7.84 -4.73
C GLY A 81 7.97 7.45 -3.39
N VAL A 82 6.78 7.96 -3.04
CA VAL A 82 6.11 7.63 -1.77
C VAL A 82 5.40 6.26 -1.91
N PRO A 83 5.65 5.32 -0.97
CA PRO A 83 4.95 4.04 -0.95
C PRO A 83 3.48 4.15 -0.61
N LEU A 84 2.65 3.27 -1.15
CA LEU A 84 1.24 3.16 -0.80
C LEU A 84 0.73 1.72 -0.96
N ALA A 85 -0.41 1.47 -0.34
CA ALA A 85 -1.13 0.21 -0.47
C ALA A 85 -2.44 0.40 -1.25
N VAL A 86 -2.85 -0.60 -2.04
CA VAL A 86 -4.09 -0.54 -2.85
C VAL A 86 -5.05 -1.64 -2.44
N LYS A 87 -6.29 -1.31 -2.09
CA LYS A 87 -7.35 -2.29 -1.83
C LYS A 87 -7.49 -3.32 -2.95
N ASP A 88 -7.55 -4.60 -2.60
CA ASP A 88 -7.62 -5.70 -3.57
C ASP A 88 -9.01 -5.85 -4.25
N LEU A 89 -9.78 -4.76 -4.31
CA LEU A 89 -10.97 -4.59 -5.16
C LEU A 89 -10.64 -3.84 -6.46
N VAL A 90 -9.41 -3.36 -6.59
CA VAL A 90 -8.91 -2.63 -7.76
C VAL A 90 -7.85 -3.46 -8.47
N GLN A 91 -7.95 -3.54 -9.79
CA GLN A 91 -6.97 -4.22 -10.63
C GLN A 91 -5.70 -3.37 -10.78
N VAL A 92 -4.58 -4.05 -10.62
CA VAL A 92 -3.24 -3.57 -10.99
C VAL A 92 -2.72 -4.60 -11.98
N ALA A 93 -2.27 -4.15 -13.15
CA ALA A 93 -1.74 -5.03 -14.18
C ALA A 93 -0.61 -5.91 -13.61
N ASP A 94 -0.62 -7.19 -13.96
CA ASP A 94 0.38 -8.20 -13.59
C ASP A 94 0.50 -8.48 -12.08
N VAL A 95 -0.43 -7.96 -11.26
CA VAL A 95 -0.49 -8.23 -9.82
C VAL A 95 -1.74 -9.05 -9.51
N ARG A 96 -1.62 -9.97 -8.56
CA ARG A 96 -2.74 -10.78 -8.08
C ARG A 96 -3.92 -9.90 -7.65
N PHE A 97 -5.11 -10.29 -8.08
CA PHE A 97 -6.37 -9.59 -7.86
C PHE A 97 -7.47 -10.58 -7.48
N THR A 98 -7.89 -10.56 -6.22
CA THR A 98 -8.80 -11.58 -5.68
C THR A 98 -10.19 -11.06 -5.35
N ALA A 99 -10.38 -9.73 -5.26
CA ALA A 99 -11.62 -9.15 -4.73
C ALA A 99 -12.02 -9.72 -3.35
N GLY A 100 -11.07 -10.23 -2.56
CA GLY A 100 -11.35 -10.91 -1.29
C GLY A 100 -12.04 -12.28 -1.44
N SER A 101 -12.20 -12.79 -2.65
CA SER A 101 -12.90 -14.05 -2.95
C SER A 101 -11.94 -15.19 -3.28
N ARG A 102 -12.21 -16.37 -2.70
CA ARG A 102 -11.49 -17.60 -3.08
C ARG A 102 -11.73 -17.98 -4.54
N ALA A 103 -12.84 -17.55 -5.14
CA ALA A 103 -13.10 -17.79 -6.56
C ALA A 103 -12.05 -17.14 -7.47
N PHE A 104 -11.42 -16.06 -7.02
CA PHE A 104 -10.39 -15.31 -7.76
C PHE A 104 -9.00 -15.44 -7.11
N ALA A 105 -8.76 -16.49 -6.32
CA ALA A 105 -7.51 -16.64 -5.54
C ALA A 105 -6.24 -16.53 -6.39
N ASP A 106 -6.28 -17.05 -7.63
CA ASP A 106 -5.17 -17.11 -8.58
C ASP A 106 -5.33 -16.12 -9.75
N ARG A 107 -6.33 -15.23 -9.70
CA ARG A 107 -6.55 -14.26 -10.77
C ARG A 107 -5.45 -13.18 -10.73
N ILE A 108 -4.91 -12.87 -11.90
CA ILE A 108 -3.98 -11.78 -12.13
C ILE A 108 -4.74 -10.63 -12.81
N GLY A 109 -4.43 -9.38 -12.45
CA GLY A 109 -5.02 -8.21 -13.09
C GLY A 109 -4.54 -8.06 -14.54
N ASP A 110 -5.48 -7.90 -15.47
CA ASP A 110 -5.16 -7.76 -16.90
C ASP A 110 -4.73 -6.33 -17.28
N LEU A 111 -5.17 -5.36 -16.47
CA LEU A 111 -4.96 -3.94 -16.70
C LEU A 111 -4.95 -3.17 -15.38
N ASP A 112 -4.44 -1.95 -15.43
CA ASP A 112 -4.61 -0.98 -14.36
C ASP A 112 -6.00 -0.33 -14.45
N ASP A 113 -6.77 -0.45 -13.37
CA ASP A 113 -7.97 0.38 -13.23
C ASP A 113 -7.58 1.87 -13.21
N HIS A 114 -8.49 2.76 -13.59
CA HIS A 114 -8.16 4.18 -13.82
C HIS A 114 -7.46 4.84 -12.62
N VAL A 115 -7.85 4.52 -11.38
CA VAL A 115 -7.19 5.06 -10.19
C VAL A 115 -5.71 4.66 -10.12
N VAL A 116 -5.37 3.42 -10.49
CA VAL A 116 -3.98 2.93 -10.52
C VAL A 116 -3.17 3.66 -11.57
N THR A 117 -3.77 3.96 -12.74
CA THR A 117 -3.08 4.77 -13.76
C THR A 117 -2.69 6.16 -13.23
N ARG A 118 -3.53 6.77 -12.38
CA ARG A 118 -3.23 8.05 -11.72
C ARG A 118 -2.14 7.94 -10.67
N LEU A 119 -2.16 6.87 -9.87
CA LEU A 119 -1.15 6.60 -8.85
C LEU A 119 0.23 6.35 -9.50
N ARG A 120 0.29 5.59 -10.59
CA ARG A 120 1.51 5.40 -11.37
C ARG A 120 2.01 6.69 -12.01
N ALA A 121 1.12 7.48 -12.62
CA ALA A 121 1.49 8.78 -13.18
C ALA A 121 2.02 9.76 -12.12
N ALA A 122 1.58 9.61 -10.87
CA ALA A 122 2.10 10.36 -9.73
C ALA A 122 3.46 9.85 -9.21
N GLY A 123 4.00 8.77 -9.78
CA GLY A 123 5.30 8.19 -9.40
C GLY A 123 5.29 7.44 -8.08
N THR A 124 4.13 7.01 -7.59
CA THR A 124 4.02 6.29 -6.31
C THR A 124 4.53 4.84 -6.41
N VAL A 125 4.88 4.27 -5.26
CA VAL A 125 5.41 2.91 -5.15
C VAL A 125 4.36 1.97 -4.54
N LEU A 126 4.04 0.86 -5.20
CA LEU A 126 3.03 -0.09 -4.73
C LEU A 126 3.64 -1.11 -3.75
N LEU A 127 3.32 -0.99 -2.47
CA LEU A 127 3.72 -1.96 -1.44
C LEU A 127 2.97 -3.29 -1.57
N GLY A 128 1.71 -3.24 -1.99
CA GLY A 128 0.90 -4.43 -2.16
C GLY A 128 -0.59 -4.16 -2.22
N LYS A 129 -1.34 -5.28 -2.21
CA LYS A 129 -2.80 -5.33 -2.24
C LYS A 129 -3.36 -5.59 -0.84
N THR A 130 -4.13 -4.65 -0.31
CA THR A 130 -4.69 -4.77 1.05
C THR A 130 -5.91 -5.68 1.09
N ASN A 131 -6.13 -6.26 2.27
CA ASN A 131 -7.21 -7.17 2.55
C ASN A 131 -8.57 -6.46 2.61
N LEU A 132 -9.62 -7.21 2.28
CA LEU A 132 -11.00 -6.77 2.18
C LEU A 132 -11.94 -7.96 2.38
N PRO A 133 -13.20 -7.75 2.80
CA PRO A 133 -14.20 -8.80 2.72
C PRO A 133 -14.47 -9.20 1.27
N GLU A 134 -14.96 -10.41 1.09
CA GLU A 134 -15.33 -10.94 -0.22
C GLU A 134 -16.27 -9.97 -0.96
N PHE A 135 -15.83 -9.54 -2.14
CA PHE A 135 -16.45 -8.54 -3.02
C PHE A 135 -16.80 -7.21 -2.36
N ALA A 136 -16.13 -6.87 -1.25
CA ALA A 136 -16.43 -5.69 -0.45
C ALA A 136 -17.87 -5.63 0.10
N LEU A 137 -18.51 -6.79 0.27
CA LEU A 137 -19.92 -6.88 0.69
C LEU A 137 -20.10 -6.79 2.23
N PRO A 138 -19.44 -7.64 3.04
CA PRO A 138 -19.47 -7.49 4.51
C PRO A 138 -18.82 -6.21 5.04
N CYS A 139 -19.23 -5.79 6.24
CA CYS A 139 -18.61 -4.70 7.00
C CYS A 139 -17.43 -5.13 7.90
N TYR A 140 -16.92 -6.35 7.72
CA TYR A 140 -15.79 -6.90 8.47
C TYR A 140 -14.80 -7.56 7.51
N THR A 141 -13.50 -7.32 7.71
CA THR A 141 -12.45 -7.86 6.83
C THR A 141 -12.01 -9.27 7.26
N GLU A 142 -12.89 -10.25 7.04
CA GLU A 142 -12.61 -11.67 7.31
C GLU A 142 -13.02 -12.51 6.09
N ASN A 143 -12.04 -12.85 5.24
CA ASN A 143 -12.25 -13.68 4.05
C ASN A 143 -11.52 -15.02 4.16
N ARG A 144 -11.60 -15.85 3.11
CA ARG A 144 -11.00 -17.19 3.06
C ARG A 144 -9.64 -17.26 2.36
N LEU A 145 -9.00 -16.12 2.07
CA LEU A 145 -7.72 -16.05 1.37
C LEU A 145 -6.52 -15.85 2.30
N GLY A 146 -6.75 -15.27 3.47
CA GLY A 146 -5.72 -14.97 4.46
C GLY A 146 -6.30 -14.85 5.87
N PRO A 147 -5.46 -14.53 6.87
CA PRO A 147 -5.95 -14.27 8.21
C PRO A 147 -6.93 -13.08 8.23
N PRO A 148 -7.88 -13.04 9.19
CA PRO A 148 -8.75 -11.90 9.38
C PRO A 148 -7.93 -10.65 9.68
N THR A 149 -8.30 -9.50 9.11
CA THR A 149 -7.62 -8.25 9.48
C THR A 149 -8.02 -7.88 10.90
N ARG A 150 -7.03 -7.50 11.72
CA ARG A 150 -7.22 -7.06 13.10
C ARG A 150 -6.99 -5.57 13.26
N ASN A 151 -7.67 -4.97 14.23
CA ASN A 151 -7.50 -3.57 14.58
C ASN A 151 -6.13 -3.37 15.26
N PRO A 152 -5.24 -2.50 14.74
CA PRO A 152 -3.93 -2.26 15.34
C PRO A 152 -3.95 -1.75 16.80
N TRP A 153 -5.06 -1.14 17.24
CA TRP A 153 -5.23 -0.64 18.60
C TRP A 153 -5.71 -1.72 19.58
N ASP A 154 -6.38 -2.76 19.08
CA ASP A 154 -6.90 -3.87 19.87
C ASP A 154 -7.07 -5.10 18.94
N PRO A 155 -6.12 -6.06 18.92
CA PRO A 155 -6.16 -7.20 18.02
C PRO A 155 -7.35 -8.14 18.21
N GLU A 156 -8.11 -8.03 19.29
CA GLU A 156 -9.36 -8.78 19.50
C GLU A 156 -10.56 -8.16 18.74
N ARG A 157 -10.39 -6.97 18.16
CA ARG A 157 -11.43 -6.23 17.43
C ARG A 157 -11.22 -6.21 15.93
N SER A 158 -12.33 -6.08 15.21
CA SER A 158 -12.33 -5.80 13.78
C SER A 158 -11.87 -4.37 13.50
N PRO A 159 -11.10 -4.12 12.42
CA PRO A 159 -10.84 -2.78 11.90
C PRO A 159 -12.03 -2.20 11.11
N GLY A 160 -13.14 -2.95 11.00
CA GLY A 160 -14.27 -2.63 10.13
C GLY A 160 -14.07 -3.17 8.72
N GLY A 161 -14.82 -2.62 7.78
CA GLY A 161 -14.83 -3.04 6.39
C GLY A 161 -15.77 -2.18 5.56
N SER A 162 -15.64 -2.20 4.23
CA SER A 162 -14.85 -3.20 3.50
C SER A 162 -13.37 -2.85 3.28
N SER A 163 -12.91 -1.65 3.62
CA SER A 163 -11.52 -1.20 3.46
C SER A 163 -10.65 -1.46 4.71
N GLY A 164 -11.01 -2.45 5.52
CA GLY A 164 -10.36 -2.72 6.81
C GLY A 164 -8.86 -3.01 6.71
N GLY A 165 -8.41 -3.71 5.65
CA GLY A 165 -6.97 -3.92 5.41
C GLY A 165 -6.22 -2.61 5.12
N SER A 166 -6.81 -1.71 4.35
CA SER A 166 -6.26 -0.37 4.09
C SER A 166 -6.19 0.47 5.36
N ALA A 167 -7.25 0.48 6.16
CA ALA A 167 -7.30 1.21 7.42
C ALA A 167 -6.27 0.67 8.43
N ALA A 168 -6.17 -0.65 8.57
CA ALA A 168 -5.20 -1.28 9.44
C ALA A 168 -3.75 -1.02 8.99
N ALA A 169 -3.48 -1.07 7.68
CA ALA A 169 -2.15 -0.79 7.14
C ALA A 169 -1.68 0.64 7.49
N VAL A 170 -2.55 1.64 7.34
CA VAL A 170 -2.20 3.03 7.69
C VAL A 170 -2.09 3.20 9.21
N ALA A 171 -3.07 2.73 9.98
CA ALA A 171 -3.10 2.90 11.44
C ALA A 171 -1.93 2.20 12.16
N ALA A 172 -1.39 1.11 11.61
CA ALA A 172 -0.20 0.43 12.12
C ALA A 172 1.13 0.97 11.57
N GLY A 173 1.09 2.01 10.72
CA GLY A 173 2.28 2.55 10.06
C GLY A 173 2.94 1.54 9.10
N LEU A 174 2.17 0.69 8.43
CA LEU A 174 2.62 -0.24 7.39
C LEU A 174 2.51 0.35 5.99
N ALA A 175 1.87 1.51 5.85
CA ALA A 175 1.91 2.38 4.69
C ALA A 175 1.61 3.82 5.16
N PRO A 176 2.14 4.86 4.51
CA PRO A 176 1.83 6.26 4.84
C PRO A 176 0.46 6.69 4.30
N LEU A 177 -0.02 6.02 3.24
CA LEU A 177 -1.36 6.15 2.70
C LEU A 177 -1.81 4.83 2.07
N ALA A 178 -3.12 4.64 1.98
CA ALA A 178 -3.71 3.50 1.30
C ALA A 178 -4.99 3.90 0.55
N HIS A 179 -5.20 3.28 -0.61
CA HIS A 179 -6.45 3.39 -1.35
C HIS A 179 -7.52 2.47 -0.72
N GLY A 180 -8.76 2.98 -0.65
CA GLY A 180 -9.96 2.25 -0.24
C GLY A 180 -11.11 2.49 -1.21
N THR A 181 -12.24 1.81 -1.01
CA THR A 181 -13.46 2.04 -1.81
C THR A 181 -14.64 2.21 -0.89
N ASP A 182 -15.53 3.14 -1.23
CA ASP A 182 -16.73 3.41 -0.46
C ASP A 182 -17.99 3.31 -1.32
N ALA A 183 -18.92 2.44 -0.90
CA ALA A 183 -20.28 2.33 -1.45
C ALA A 183 -21.37 2.49 -0.37
N GLY A 184 -21.00 2.63 0.91
CA GLY A 184 -21.91 2.56 2.05
C GLY A 184 -21.24 2.73 3.43
N GLY A 185 -20.10 3.41 3.49
CA GLY A 185 -19.28 3.61 4.70
C GLY A 185 -18.13 2.61 4.84
N SER A 186 -17.53 2.19 3.72
CA SER A 186 -16.56 1.08 3.63
C SER A 186 -15.10 1.44 3.88
#